data_AF-K1S0J1-F1
#
_entry.id   AF-K1S0J1-F1
#
_cell.length_a   1.000
_cell.length_b   1.000
_cell.length_c   1.000
_cell.angle_alpha   90.00
_cell.angle_beta   90.00
_cell.angle_gamma   90.00
#
_symmetry.space_group_name_H-M   'P 1'
#
loop_
_entity.id
_entity.type
_entity.pdbx_description
1 polymer ?
#
loop_
_entity_poly.entity_id
_entity_poly.type
_entity_poly.pdbx_seq_one_letter_code
_entity_poly.pdbx_strand_id
1 'polypeptide(L)'
;EQINERQKYLLDIIGSKGRRRIDVSWSHYDTTILEAVLARGDRKLSAVIYEAWKNGCKLDGWNEYFKPDIWNAAFEKFGIDKAFYANRKREYDEIAPWEHMDMLFDRSFLVRENIKAHEEKTTANCREKCAGCGINKCLGRACFKYE
;
A
#
# COMPACT_ATOMS: atom_id res chain seq x y z
N GLU A 1 -1.80 -14.71 -12.27
CA GLU A 1 -2.87 -15.46 -12.96
C GLU A 1 -4.14 -15.60 -12.12
N GLN A 2 -4.11 -16.25 -10.94
CA GLN A 2 -5.30 -16.44 -10.10
C GLN A 2 -6.04 -15.15 -9.67
N ILE A 3 -5.35 -14.03 -9.43
CA ILE A 3 -6.00 -12.79 -8.97
C ILE A 3 -6.87 -12.17 -10.08
N ASN A 4 -6.36 -12.10 -11.31
CA ASN A 4 -7.11 -11.59 -12.45
C ASN A 4 -8.33 -12.47 -12.76
N GLU A 5 -8.19 -13.79 -12.63
CA GLU A 5 -9.31 -14.72 -12.81
C GLU A 5 -10.39 -14.53 -11.74
N ARG A 6 -10.00 -14.40 -10.47
CA ARG A 6 -10.95 -14.12 -9.37
C ARG A 6 -11.65 -12.79 -9.54
N GLN A 7 -10.93 -11.74 -9.94
CA GLN A 7 -11.53 -10.44 -10.26
C GLN A 7 -12.53 -10.55 -11.39
N LYS A 8 -12.15 -11.19 -12.51
CA LYS A 8 -13.07 -11.44 -13.64
C LYS A 8 -14.32 -12.22 -13.20
N TYR A 9 -14.15 -13.25 -12.37
CA TYR A 9 -15.25 -14.04 -11.84
C TYR A 9 -16.21 -13.21 -10.96
N LEU A 10 -15.67 -12.37 -10.07
CA LEU A 10 -16.46 -11.47 -9.23
C LEU A 10 -17.24 -10.45 -10.08
N LEU A 11 -16.58 -9.84 -11.06
CA LEU A 11 -17.19 -8.88 -11.97
C LEU A 11 -18.26 -9.54 -12.84
N ASP A 12 -18.02 -10.77 -13.31
CA ASP A 12 -19.03 -11.56 -14.00
C ASP A 12 -20.24 -11.79 -13.10
N ILE A 13 -20.08 -12.32 -11.88
CA ILE A 13 -21.23 -12.53 -10.97
C ILE A 13 -22.04 -11.25 -10.73
N ILE A 14 -21.37 -10.12 -10.55
CA ILE A 14 -22.04 -8.84 -10.28
C ILE A 14 -22.73 -8.31 -11.55
N GLY A 15 -22.08 -8.43 -12.71
CA GLY A 15 -22.55 -7.93 -14.01
C GLY A 15 -23.58 -8.83 -14.71
N SER A 16 -23.33 -10.13 -14.82
CA SER A 16 -24.18 -11.07 -15.58
C SER A 16 -25.46 -11.49 -14.83
N LYS A 17 -25.50 -11.40 -13.49
CA LYS A 17 -26.73 -11.67 -12.71
C LYS A 17 -27.63 -10.45 -12.47
N GLY A 18 -27.43 -9.35 -13.21
CA GLY A 18 -28.41 -8.26 -13.26
C GLY A 18 -28.58 -7.49 -11.95
N ARG A 19 -27.58 -7.45 -11.07
CA ARG A 19 -27.57 -6.55 -9.89
C ARG A 19 -27.26 -5.13 -10.34
N ARG A 20 -28.12 -4.55 -11.18
CA ARG A 20 -28.03 -3.20 -11.80
C ARG A 20 -28.02 -2.02 -10.80
N ARG A 21 -27.85 -2.30 -9.51
CA ARG A 21 -27.80 -1.31 -8.42
C ARG A 21 -26.45 -1.29 -7.69
N ILE A 22 -25.47 -2.06 -8.15
CA ILE A 22 -24.14 -2.09 -7.57
C ILE A 22 -23.17 -1.57 -8.63
N ASP A 23 -22.58 -0.42 -8.34
CA ASP A 23 -21.42 0.07 -9.07
C ASP A 23 -20.16 -0.50 -8.40
N VAL A 24 -19.22 -1.00 -9.20
CA VAL A 24 -18.01 -1.66 -8.72
C VAL A 24 -16.82 -0.88 -9.22
N SER A 25 -16.04 -0.35 -8.29
CA SER A 25 -14.74 0.24 -8.56
C SER A 25 -13.64 -0.71 -8.06
N TRP A 26 -12.60 -0.91 -8.86
CA TRP A 26 -11.45 -1.72 -8.51
C TRP A 26 -10.18 -1.17 -9.16
N SER A 27 -9.03 -1.48 -8.55
CA SER A 27 -7.71 -1.11 -9.08
C SER A 27 -7.19 -2.18 -10.04
N HIS A 28 -6.43 -1.77 -11.06
CA HIS A 28 -5.73 -2.69 -11.96
C HIS A 28 -4.61 -3.42 -11.21
N TYR A 29 -4.53 -4.73 -11.44
CA TYR A 29 -3.60 -5.61 -10.73
C TYR A 29 -2.15 -5.13 -10.81
N ASP A 30 -1.68 -4.80 -12.02
CA ASP A 30 -0.29 -4.39 -12.23
C ASP A 30 0.04 -3.06 -11.51
N THR A 31 -0.89 -2.11 -11.48
CA THR A 31 -0.77 -0.87 -10.72
C THR A 31 -0.64 -1.15 -9.23
N THR A 32 -1.50 -2.03 -8.70
CA THR A 32 -1.47 -2.41 -7.27
C THR A 32 -0.17 -3.11 -6.88
N ILE A 33 0.39 -3.96 -7.75
CA ILE A 33 1.71 -4.55 -7.51
C ILE A 33 2.79 -3.47 -7.47
N LEU A 34 2.77 -2.53 -8.41
CA LEU A 34 3.72 -1.42 -8.43
C LEU A 34 3.60 -0.57 -7.15
N GLU A 35 2.39 -0.21 -6.73
CA GLU A 35 2.14 0.53 -5.48
C GLU A 35 2.71 -0.21 -4.27
N ALA A 36 2.46 -1.53 -4.17
CA ALA A 36 2.99 -2.36 -3.09
C ALA A 36 4.53 -2.39 -3.06
N VAL A 37 5.15 -2.43 -4.25
CA VAL A 37 6.62 -2.38 -4.38
C VAL A 37 7.15 -1.01 -3.96
N LEU A 38 6.60 0.08 -4.49
CA LEU A 38 7.06 1.45 -4.24
C LEU A 38 6.84 1.87 -2.78
N ALA A 39 5.71 1.52 -2.16
CA ALA A 39 5.42 1.82 -0.76
C ALA A 39 6.43 1.20 0.22
N ARG A 40 7.13 0.14 -0.21
CA ARG A 40 8.14 -0.58 0.57
C ARG A 40 9.53 -0.44 -0.04
N GLY A 41 9.68 0.48 -1.00
CA GLY A 41 10.89 0.69 -1.78
C GLY A 41 12.02 1.26 -0.95
N ASP A 42 13.22 0.79 -1.22
CA ASP A 42 14.47 1.37 -0.71
C ASP A 42 15.25 2.05 -1.84
N ARG A 43 16.47 2.49 -1.55
CA ARG A 43 17.34 3.16 -2.52
C ARG A 43 17.58 2.33 -3.79
N LYS A 44 17.41 1.01 -3.78
CA LYS A 44 17.61 0.18 -4.99
C LYS A 44 16.56 0.47 -6.05
N LEU A 45 15.35 0.87 -5.65
CA LEU A 45 14.29 1.20 -6.60
C LEU A 45 14.52 2.52 -7.34
N SER A 46 15.44 3.38 -6.89
CA SER A 46 15.67 4.67 -7.56
C SER A 46 16.06 4.50 -9.02
N ALA A 47 16.89 3.50 -9.32
CA ALA A 47 17.33 3.20 -10.68
C ALA A 47 16.16 2.70 -11.56
N VAL A 48 15.30 1.85 -11.01
CA VAL A 48 14.09 1.36 -11.70
C VAL A 48 13.13 2.50 -12.01
N ILE A 49 12.84 3.37 -11.01
CA ILE A 49 11.95 4.52 -11.18
C ILE A 49 12.49 5.47 -12.25
N TYR A 50 13.80 5.78 -12.18
CA TYR A 50 14.44 6.65 -13.16
C TYR A 50 14.37 6.07 -14.58
N GLU A 51 14.62 4.78 -14.74
CA GLU A 51 14.53 4.10 -16.02
C GLU A 51 13.11 4.07 -16.58
N ALA A 52 12.11 3.74 -15.73
CA ALA A 52 10.71 3.76 -16.15
C ALA A 52 10.29 5.16 -16.62
N TRP A 53 10.64 6.20 -15.86
CA TRP A 53 10.40 7.59 -16.25
C TRP A 53 11.09 7.97 -17.55
N LYS A 54 12.38 7.60 -17.70
CA LYS A 54 13.18 7.88 -18.90
C LYS A 54 12.57 7.25 -20.15
N ASN A 55 11.97 6.07 -20.01
CA ASN A 55 11.27 5.36 -21.08
C ASN A 55 9.79 5.79 -21.24
N GLY A 56 9.35 6.82 -20.51
CA GLY A 56 8.07 7.48 -20.75
C GLY A 56 6.91 7.04 -19.86
N CYS A 57 7.17 6.36 -18.73
CA CYS A 57 6.18 6.22 -17.66
C CYS A 57 5.94 7.58 -16.98
N LYS A 58 4.69 8.03 -17.02
CA LYS A 58 4.19 9.27 -16.42
C LYS A 58 2.70 9.06 -16.15
N LEU A 59 2.18 9.69 -15.10
CA LEU A 59 0.77 9.58 -14.72
C LEU A 59 0.33 8.12 -14.45
N ASP A 60 1.21 7.31 -13.87
CA ASP A 60 0.97 5.89 -13.59
C ASP A 60 -0.19 5.60 -12.60
N GLY A 61 -0.73 6.65 -11.95
CA GLY A 61 -1.94 6.56 -11.12
C GLY A 61 -3.26 6.53 -11.91
N TRP A 62 -3.21 6.77 -13.22
CA TRP A 62 -4.36 6.70 -14.13
C TRP A 62 -4.17 5.52 -15.08
N ASN A 63 -5.14 4.63 -15.12
CA ASN A 63 -5.02 3.34 -15.81
C ASN A 63 -4.75 3.50 -17.31
N GLU A 64 -5.28 4.55 -17.93
CA GLU A 64 -5.12 4.85 -19.36
C GLU A 64 -3.68 5.24 -19.73
N TYR A 65 -2.89 5.71 -18.76
CA TYR A 65 -1.50 6.11 -18.93
C TYR A 65 -0.51 5.10 -18.35
N PHE A 66 -0.99 4.11 -17.62
CA PHE A 66 -0.14 3.11 -16.98
C PHE A 66 0.51 2.20 -18.01
N LYS A 67 1.84 2.07 -17.96
CA LYS A 67 2.65 1.30 -18.92
C LYS A 67 3.34 0.13 -18.22
N PRO A 68 2.63 -0.99 -17.96
CA PRO A 68 3.17 -2.12 -17.19
C PRO A 68 4.42 -2.73 -17.85
N ASP A 69 4.46 -2.81 -19.18
CA ASP A 69 5.59 -3.40 -19.90
C ASP A 69 6.89 -2.62 -19.69
N ILE A 70 6.82 -1.29 -19.64
CA ILE A 70 7.99 -0.43 -19.41
C ILE A 70 8.49 -0.60 -17.97
N TRP A 71 7.58 -0.66 -17.00
CA TRP A 71 7.95 -0.98 -15.61
C TRP A 71 8.60 -2.36 -15.51
N ASN A 72 8.00 -3.38 -16.14
CA ASN A 72 8.54 -4.75 -16.14
C ASN A 72 9.95 -4.80 -16.72
N ALA A 73 10.18 -4.15 -17.86
CA ALA A 73 11.50 -4.06 -18.48
C ALA A 73 12.50 -3.32 -17.57
N ALA A 74 12.08 -2.26 -16.87
CA ALA A 74 12.94 -1.55 -15.93
C ALA A 74 13.33 -2.45 -14.73
N PHE A 75 12.39 -3.19 -14.14
CA PHE A 75 12.69 -4.15 -13.08
C PHE A 75 13.65 -5.25 -13.53
N GLU A 76 13.42 -5.82 -14.72
CA GLU A 76 14.28 -6.85 -15.32
C GLU A 76 15.70 -6.34 -15.57
N LYS A 77 15.83 -5.13 -16.14
CA LYS A 77 17.13 -4.49 -16.42
C LYS A 77 18.02 -4.37 -15.19
N PHE A 78 17.44 -4.08 -14.02
CA PHE A 78 18.18 -3.96 -12.76
C PHE A 78 18.18 -5.24 -11.92
N GLY A 79 17.59 -6.34 -12.42
CA GLY A 79 17.51 -7.61 -11.71
C GLY A 79 16.75 -7.51 -10.37
N ILE A 80 15.76 -6.62 -10.29
CA ILE A 80 14.99 -6.43 -9.07
C ILE A 80 13.69 -7.23 -9.14
N ASP A 81 13.55 -8.19 -8.24
CA ASP A 81 12.32 -8.94 -8.07
C ASP A 81 11.26 -8.10 -7.33
N LYS A 82 10.09 -7.95 -7.96
CA LYS A 82 8.93 -7.27 -7.37
C LYS A 82 8.41 -8.02 -6.13
N ALA A 83 8.44 -9.35 -6.14
CA ALA A 83 7.90 -10.17 -5.05
C ALA A 83 8.68 -9.98 -3.74
N PHE A 84 9.98 -9.66 -3.82
CA PHE A 84 10.78 -9.27 -2.65
C PHE A 84 10.18 -8.09 -1.88
N TYR A 85 9.56 -7.12 -2.55
CA TYR A 85 8.94 -5.98 -1.88
C TYR A 85 7.45 -6.23 -1.57
N ALA A 86 6.70 -6.78 -2.54
CA ALA A 86 5.25 -6.89 -2.45
C ALA A 86 4.77 -8.08 -1.59
N ASN A 87 5.48 -9.21 -1.57
CA ASN A 87 4.95 -10.47 -1.07
C ASN A 87 5.64 -10.99 0.19
N ARG A 88 6.89 -10.57 0.48
CA ARG A 88 7.60 -11.11 1.64
C ARG A 88 6.97 -10.65 2.96
N LYS A 89 6.91 -11.58 3.92
CA LYS A 89 6.65 -11.22 5.32
C LYS A 89 7.85 -10.44 5.86
N ARG A 90 7.56 -9.39 6.61
CA ARG A 90 8.55 -8.55 7.28
C ARG A 90 8.35 -8.69 8.78
N GLU A 91 9.43 -8.95 9.49
CA GLU A 91 9.40 -9.07 10.94
C GLU A 91 9.36 -7.66 11.56
N TYR A 92 8.80 -7.55 12.77
CA TYR A 92 8.59 -6.26 13.41
C TYR A 92 9.87 -5.60 13.91
N ASP A 93 11.02 -6.24 13.81
CA ASP A 93 12.34 -5.68 14.12
C ASP A 93 13.08 -5.19 12.85
N GLU A 94 12.58 -5.49 11.66
CA GLU A 94 13.16 -5.01 10.41
C GLU A 94 12.96 -3.50 10.26
N ILE A 95 14.03 -2.79 9.87
CA ILE A 95 13.97 -1.36 9.60
C ILE A 95 13.24 -1.13 8.28
N ALA A 96 12.09 -0.45 8.31
CA ALA A 96 11.42 -0.07 7.08
C ALA A 96 12.18 1.05 6.35
N PRO A 97 12.23 1.05 5.01
CA PRO A 97 13.02 2.02 4.25
C PRO A 97 12.65 3.48 4.51
N TRP A 98 11.42 3.75 4.95
CA TRP A 98 10.89 5.07 5.26
C TRP A 98 11.03 5.47 6.75
N GLU A 99 11.55 4.61 7.64
CA GLU A 99 11.66 4.90 9.08
C GLU A 99 12.58 6.07 9.42
N HIS A 100 13.45 6.48 8.49
CA HIS A 100 14.27 7.68 8.64
C HIS A 100 13.46 8.99 8.51
N MET A 101 12.20 8.92 8.05
CA MET A 101 11.30 10.06 7.98
C MET A 101 10.48 10.18 9.27
N ASP A 102 10.56 11.33 9.92
CA ASP A 102 9.70 11.63 11.06
C ASP A 102 8.29 12.00 10.56
N MET A 103 7.34 11.11 10.80
CA MET A 103 5.92 11.29 10.48
C MET A 103 5.07 11.52 11.74
N LEU A 104 5.71 11.87 12.87
CA LEU A 104 5.10 12.17 14.17
C LEU A 104 4.39 10.99 14.88
N PHE A 105 4.34 9.80 14.26
CA PHE A 105 3.87 8.60 14.92
C PHE A 105 5.02 7.72 15.40
N ASP A 106 4.76 6.97 16.47
CA ASP A 106 5.72 5.99 16.98
C ASP A 106 5.67 4.71 16.14
N ARG A 107 6.83 4.16 15.81
CA ARG A 107 6.93 2.83 15.18
C ARG A 107 6.18 1.75 15.96
N SER A 108 6.22 1.82 17.29
CA SER A 108 5.51 0.89 18.17
C SER A 108 3.99 0.94 17.98
N PHE A 109 3.43 2.09 17.61
CA PHE A 109 2.00 2.19 17.28
C PHE A 109 1.68 1.38 16.03
N LEU A 110 2.44 1.51 14.94
CA LEU A 110 2.21 0.74 13.71
C LEU A 110 2.27 -0.77 13.94
N VAL A 111 3.23 -1.24 14.74
CA VAL A 111 3.35 -2.65 15.13
C VAL A 111 2.09 -3.11 15.89
N ARG A 112 1.65 -2.36 16.90
CA ARG A 112 0.43 -2.68 17.66
C ARG A 112 -0.81 -2.73 16.78
N GLU A 113 -0.97 -1.78 15.86
CA GLU A 113 -2.11 -1.73 14.95
C GLU A 113 -2.09 -2.88 13.95
N ASN A 114 -0.90 -3.27 13.46
CA ASN A 114 -0.77 -4.43 12.59
C ASN A 114 -1.12 -5.74 13.31
N ILE A 115 -0.69 -5.92 14.56
CA ILE A 115 -1.06 -7.08 15.39
C ILE A 115 -2.58 -7.13 15.56
N LYS A 116 -3.20 -6.03 16.00
CA LYS A 116 -4.67 -5.94 16.15
C LYS A 116 -5.42 -6.27 14.87
N ALA A 117 -4.93 -5.80 13.71
CA ALA A 117 -5.54 -6.08 12.43
C ALA A 117 -5.58 -7.59 12.12
N HIS A 118 -4.52 -8.33 12.46
CA HIS A 118 -4.49 -9.80 12.33
C HIS A 118 -5.36 -10.51 13.37
N GLU A 119 -5.65 -9.86 14.49
CA GLU A 119 -6.62 -10.31 15.52
C GLU A 119 -8.06 -9.88 15.21
N GLU A 120 -8.32 -9.26 14.05
CA GLU A 120 -9.63 -8.73 13.65
C GLU A 120 -10.19 -7.67 14.62
N LYS A 121 -9.31 -7.01 15.38
CA LYS A 121 -9.68 -5.95 16.34
C LYS A 121 -9.51 -4.59 15.72
N THR A 122 -10.51 -3.73 15.92
CA THR A 122 -10.46 -2.34 15.51
C THR A 122 -9.89 -1.45 16.62
N THR A 123 -9.33 -0.32 16.21
CA THR A 123 -8.96 0.76 17.13
C THR A 123 -10.08 1.77 17.21
N ALA A 124 -10.49 2.09 18.44
CA ALA A 124 -11.55 3.05 18.71
C ALA A 124 -11.23 4.44 18.18
N ASN A 125 -12.26 5.25 17.97
CA ASN A 125 -12.09 6.63 17.53
C ASN A 125 -11.31 7.42 18.60
N CYS A 126 -10.37 8.28 18.18
CA CYS A 126 -9.58 9.10 19.11
C CYS A 126 -10.43 10.05 19.96
N ARG A 127 -11.66 10.37 19.54
CA ARG A 127 -12.64 11.15 20.31
C ARG A 127 -13.21 10.39 21.50
N GLU A 128 -13.23 9.07 21.45
CA GLU A 128 -13.62 8.21 22.58
C GLU A 128 -12.42 7.94 23.49
N LYS A 129 -11.27 7.59 22.89
CA LYS A 129 -10.03 7.34 23.63
C LYS A 129 -8.82 7.48 22.70
N CYS A 130 -7.78 8.17 23.17
CA CYS A 130 -6.57 8.39 22.38
C CYS A 130 -5.90 7.05 22.06
N ALA A 131 -5.60 6.81 20.79
CA ALA A 131 -4.91 5.60 20.35
C ALA A 131 -3.41 5.57 20.72
N GLY A 132 -2.87 6.71 21.19
CA GLY A 132 -1.46 6.84 21.57
C GLY A 132 -0.54 6.57 20.39
N CYS A 133 -0.83 7.20 19.25
CA CYS A 133 -0.08 6.97 18.00
C CYS A 133 1.28 7.66 17.95
N GLY A 134 1.57 8.60 18.86
CA GLY A 134 2.78 9.42 18.86
C GLY A 134 2.48 10.90 18.63
N ILE A 135 1.50 11.22 17.77
CA ILE A 135 1.11 12.61 17.46
C ILE A 135 0.68 13.37 18.71
N ASN A 136 0.05 12.68 19.66
CA ASN A 136 -0.36 13.23 20.95
C ASN A 136 0.83 13.79 21.77
N LYS A 137 2.06 13.33 21.52
CA LYS A 137 3.26 13.85 22.18
C LYS A 137 3.54 15.31 21.78
N CYS A 138 3.25 15.70 20.54
CA CYS A 138 3.35 17.09 20.08
C CYS A 138 2.41 18.03 20.84
N LEU A 139 1.31 17.49 21.38
CA LEU A 139 0.34 18.23 22.20
C LEU A 139 0.64 18.16 23.70
N GLY A 140 1.53 17.26 24.14
CA GLY A 140 1.76 16.94 25.56
C GLY A 140 0.58 16.28 26.27
N ARG A 141 -0.48 15.89 25.54
CA ARG A 141 -1.72 15.31 26.06
C ARG A 141 -2.45 14.52 24.97
N ALA A 142 -3.53 13.84 25.33
CA ALA A 142 -4.43 13.24 24.35
C ALA A 142 -4.95 14.26 23.32
N CYS A 143 -5.15 13.81 22.07
CA CYS A 143 -5.59 14.65 20.96
C CYS A 143 -6.92 15.38 21.25
N PHE A 144 -7.83 14.69 21.96
CA PHE A 144 -9.10 15.24 22.39
C PHE A 144 -9.16 15.31 23.92
N LYS A 145 -10.01 16.19 24.45
CA LYS A 145 -10.42 16.15 25.85
C LYS A 145 -11.55 15.13 25.95
N TYR A 146 -11.52 14.31 27.00
CA TYR A 146 -12.59 13.37 27.32
C TYR A 146 -13.40 13.98 28.46
N GLU A 147 -14.73 13.96 28.34
CA GLU A 147 -15.66 14.37 29.39
C GLU A 147 -15.86 13.25 30.42
#